data_AF-A0A329J8J7-F1
#
_entry.id   AF-A0A329J8J7-F1
#
_cell.length_a   1.000
_cell.length_b   1.000
_cell.length_c   1.000
_cell.angle_alpha   90.00
_cell.angle_beta   90.00
_cell.angle_gamma   90.00
#
_symmetry.space_group_name_H-M   'P 1'
#
loop_
_entity.id
_entity.type
_entity.pdbx_description
1 polymer ?
#
loop_
_entity_poly.entity_id
_entity_poly.type
_entity_poly.pdbx_seq_one_letter_code
_entity_poly.pdbx_strand_id
1 'polypeptide(L)'
;MAWGGMQRGNGRRIWTVRGDCLTLCTALRAGQHTRASGFDAFLALRGKKLLPGMGPAYFTKILFFASPLQDAYILDQWTARSMHILSGQGRCPAVRKDYTSASKALRHNAPGMLRLIVDDKVSAADYVDYCNQVDSLSMNLGWPAHQTEERLFSSGGRAPHPWRNQVMTAWKGAGWNFYP
;
A
#
# COMPACT_ATOMS: atom_id res chain seq x y z
N MET A 1 12.29 -8.23 11.55
CA MET A 1 11.86 -7.83 10.20
C MET A 1 10.48 -8.41 9.93
N ALA A 2 9.50 -7.58 9.54
CA ALA A 2 8.31 -8.10 8.87
C ALA A 2 8.69 -8.50 7.42
N TRP A 3 7.80 -9.18 6.68
CA TRP A 3 8.01 -9.47 5.25
C TRP A 3 6.67 -9.52 4.52
N GLY A 4 6.68 -9.24 3.21
CA GLY A 4 5.46 -9.17 2.42
C GLY A 4 4.69 -10.50 2.34
N GLY A 5 3.37 -10.41 2.44
CA GLY A 5 2.45 -11.56 2.48
C GLY A 5 2.50 -12.40 3.76
N MET A 6 3.42 -12.13 4.70
CA MET A 6 3.54 -12.78 6.02
C MET A 6 3.58 -14.32 6.00
N GLN A 7 3.91 -14.94 4.87
CA GLN A 7 4.10 -16.39 4.75
C GLN A 7 5.55 -16.77 4.99
N ARG A 8 5.82 -17.84 5.76
CA ARG A 8 7.18 -18.29 6.10
C ARG A 8 8.10 -18.45 4.88
N GLY A 9 7.57 -18.94 3.76
CA GLY A 9 8.32 -19.07 2.50
C GLY A 9 8.78 -17.74 1.91
N ASN A 10 7.96 -16.68 2.00
CA ASN A 10 8.37 -15.34 1.59
C ASN A 10 9.48 -14.81 2.51
N GLY A 11 9.34 -15.01 3.82
CA GLY A 11 10.34 -14.61 4.82
C GLY A 11 11.70 -15.25 4.55
N ARG A 12 11.75 -16.55 4.27
CA ARG A 12 13.00 -17.25 3.92
C ARG A 12 13.63 -16.70 2.64
N ARG A 13 12.84 -16.52 1.57
CA ARG A 13 13.33 -16.03 0.27
C ARG A 13 13.84 -14.59 0.33
N ILE A 14 13.18 -13.70 1.05
CA ILE A 14 13.69 -12.33 1.18
C ILE A 14 14.94 -12.30 2.05
N TRP A 15 15.02 -13.14 3.09
CA TRP A 15 16.18 -13.19 3.96
C TRP A 15 17.46 -13.58 3.22
N THR A 16 17.37 -14.46 2.22
CA THR A 16 18.54 -14.87 1.42
C THR A 16 19.07 -13.75 0.53
N VAL A 17 18.21 -12.83 0.08
CA VAL A 17 18.59 -11.70 -0.82
C VAL A 17 18.52 -10.35 -0.11
N ARG A 18 18.53 -10.33 1.23
CA ARG A 18 18.29 -9.12 2.04
C ARG A 18 19.33 -8.02 1.83
N GLY A 19 20.53 -8.35 1.33
CA GLY A 19 21.63 -7.40 1.14
C GLY A 19 21.20 -6.18 0.32
N ASP A 20 20.56 -6.38 -0.83
CA ASP A 20 20.10 -5.30 -1.70
C ASP A 20 19.05 -4.41 -1.02
N CYS A 21 18.11 -5.03 -0.31
CA CYS A 21 17.08 -4.33 0.44
C CYS A 21 17.68 -3.51 1.59
N LEU A 22 18.66 -4.07 2.32
CA LEU A 22 19.32 -3.39 3.43
C LEU A 22 20.14 -2.19 2.98
N THR A 23 20.85 -2.29 1.84
CA THR A 23 21.58 -1.15 1.26
C THR A 23 20.63 0.02 0.98
N LEU A 24 19.48 -0.25 0.35
CA LEU A 24 18.48 0.79 0.10
C LEU A 24 17.86 1.34 1.39
N CYS A 25 17.59 0.48 2.38
CA CYS A 25 17.09 0.93 3.70
C CYS A 25 18.10 1.87 4.40
N THR A 26 19.40 1.61 4.29
CA THR A 26 20.45 2.47 4.85
C THR A 26 20.49 3.82 4.15
N ALA A 27 20.43 3.84 2.82
CA ALA A 27 20.37 5.07 2.04
C ALA A 27 19.13 5.92 2.38
N LEU A 28 17.97 5.28 2.55
CA LEU A 28 16.73 5.94 2.99
C LEU A 28 16.88 6.61 4.35
N ARG A 29 17.41 5.90 5.35
CA ARG A 29 17.63 6.47 6.70
C ARG A 29 18.64 7.60 6.71
N ALA A 30 19.60 7.58 5.79
CA ALA A 30 20.56 8.66 5.60
C ALA A 30 19.97 9.88 4.87
N GLY A 31 18.67 9.87 4.51
CA GLY A 31 18.01 10.96 3.80
C GLY A 31 18.44 11.11 2.33
N GLN A 32 19.04 10.07 1.75
CA GLN A 32 19.53 10.10 0.36
C GLN A 32 18.42 9.90 -0.68
N HIS A 33 17.20 9.66 -0.22
CA HIS A 33 16.03 9.43 -1.06
C HIS A 33 14.85 10.27 -0.58
N THR A 34 14.17 10.88 -1.53
CA THR A 34 12.80 11.37 -1.38
C THR A 34 11.79 10.22 -1.40
N ARG A 35 10.53 10.47 -1.02
CA ARG A 35 9.45 9.47 -1.14
C ARG A 35 9.31 8.93 -2.57
N ALA A 36 9.50 9.77 -3.58
CA ALA A 36 9.45 9.39 -5.00
C ALA A 36 10.64 8.49 -5.40
N SER A 37 11.87 8.99 -5.19
CA SER A 37 13.08 8.24 -5.59
C SER A 37 13.27 6.95 -4.80
N GLY A 38 12.86 6.91 -3.53
CA GLY A 38 12.86 5.71 -2.72
C GLY A 38 11.88 4.66 -3.24
N PHE A 39 10.68 5.08 -3.65
CA PHE A 39 9.69 4.21 -4.28
C PHE A 39 10.22 3.62 -5.59
N ASP A 40 10.77 4.46 -6.48
CA ASP A 40 11.39 4.00 -7.74
C ASP A 40 12.55 3.03 -7.51
N ALA A 41 13.39 3.28 -6.50
CA ALA A 41 14.48 2.38 -6.16
C ALA A 41 13.97 0.99 -5.75
N PHE A 42 12.87 0.91 -4.99
CA PHE A 42 12.24 -0.36 -4.67
C PHE A 42 11.58 -1.02 -5.89
N LEU A 43 10.93 -0.26 -6.77
CA LEU A 43 10.41 -0.79 -8.04
C LEU A 43 11.53 -1.39 -8.90
N ALA A 44 12.69 -0.73 -8.97
CA ALA A 44 13.84 -1.22 -9.72
C ALA A 44 14.37 -2.53 -9.15
N LEU A 45 14.50 -2.65 -7.81
CA LEU A 45 14.88 -3.92 -7.16
C LEU A 45 13.84 -5.02 -7.40
N ARG A 46 12.55 -4.67 -7.38
CA ARG A 46 11.45 -5.60 -7.66
C ARG A 46 11.49 -6.10 -9.11
N GLY A 47 11.74 -5.22 -10.08
CA GLY A 47 11.91 -5.56 -11.50
C GLY A 47 13.09 -6.51 -11.73
N LYS A 48 14.16 -6.37 -10.94
CA LYS A 48 15.31 -7.30 -10.91
C LYS A 48 15.05 -8.61 -10.14
N LYS A 49 13.83 -8.82 -9.65
CA LYS A 49 13.41 -9.99 -8.84
C LYS A 49 14.19 -10.14 -7.50
N LEU A 50 14.74 -9.04 -6.98
CA LEU A 50 15.50 -9.01 -5.72
C LEU A 50 14.61 -8.80 -4.48
N LEU A 51 13.29 -8.67 -4.68
CA LEU A 51 12.31 -8.46 -3.61
C LEU A 51 11.22 -9.55 -3.60
N PRO A 52 11.57 -10.84 -3.47
CA PRO A 52 10.62 -11.93 -3.53
C PRO A 52 9.56 -11.80 -2.43
N GLY A 53 8.29 -11.70 -2.84
CA GLY A 53 7.15 -11.55 -1.94
C GLY A 53 6.96 -10.16 -1.35
N MET A 54 7.79 -9.17 -1.70
CA MET A 54 7.66 -7.77 -1.27
C MET A 54 7.14 -6.89 -2.41
N GLY A 55 5.84 -6.61 -2.38
CA GLY A 55 5.19 -5.69 -3.32
C GLY A 55 5.02 -4.28 -2.74
N PRO A 56 4.26 -3.41 -3.44
CA PRO A 56 4.24 -2.01 -3.12
C PRO A 56 3.80 -1.65 -1.70
N ALA A 57 2.75 -2.31 -1.21
CA ALA A 57 2.29 -2.09 0.15
C ALA A 57 3.32 -2.38 1.25
N TYR A 58 4.35 -3.17 0.94
CA TYR A 58 5.43 -3.43 1.89
C TYR A 58 6.53 -2.37 1.79
N PHE A 59 6.97 -1.97 0.59
CA PHE A 59 8.03 -0.99 0.48
C PHE A 59 7.59 0.40 0.99
N THR A 60 6.29 0.74 0.94
CA THR A 60 5.82 2.04 1.45
C THR A 60 5.84 2.07 2.96
N LYS A 61 5.73 0.91 3.62
CA LYS A 61 6.00 0.78 5.05
C LYS A 61 7.45 1.04 5.38
N ILE A 62 8.37 0.55 4.54
CA ILE A 62 9.79 0.87 4.72
C ILE A 62 9.99 2.38 4.56
N LEU A 63 9.44 3.01 3.51
CA LEU A 63 9.54 4.45 3.31
C LEU A 63 9.00 5.22 4.53
N PHE A 64 7.81 4.86 5.03
CA PHE A 64 7.21 5.47 6.22
C PHE A 64 8.08 5.35 7.49
N PHE A 65 8.68 4.18 7.75
CA PHE A 65 9.49 3.99 8.96
C PHE A 65 10.96 4.40 8.83
N ALA A 66 11.48 4.51 7.60
CA ALA A 66 12.90 4.75 7.35
C ALA A 66 13.21 6.16 6.86
N SER A 67 12.24 6.87 6.26
CA SER A 67 12.45 8.25 5.82
C SER A 67 12.60 9.18 7.03
N PRO A 68 13.64 10.04 7.08
CA PRO A 68 13.77 11.02 8.15
C PRO A 68 12.77 12.17 8.04
N LEU A 69 12.23 12.43 6.84
CA LEU A 69 11.31 13.56 6.59
C LEU A 69 9.87 13.28 7.04
N GLN A 70 9.54 12.02 7.36
CA GLN A 70 8.20 11.60 7.82
C GLN A 70 7.05 12.04 6.91
N ASP A 71 7.32 12.03 5.60
CA ASP A 71 6.45 12.54 4.54
C ASP A 71 6.01 11.43 3.57
N ALA A 72 6.41 10.19 3.83
CA ALA A 72 6.06 9.02 3.04
C ALA A 72 5.00 8.20 3.78
N TYR A 73 3.82 8.03 3.19
CA TYR A 73 2.69 7.36 3.84
C TYR A 73 2.54 5.89 3.43
N ILE A 74 1.96 5.07 4.29
CA ILE A 74 1.72 3.65 4.00
C ILE A 74 0.58 3.54 2.99
N LEU A 75 0.88 3.04 1.80
CA LEU A 75 -0.12 2.69 0.80
C LEU A 75 -0.39 1.20 0.85
N ASP A 76 -1.47 0.77 1.49
CA ASP A 76 -1.92 -0.61 1.50
C ASP A 76 -3.32 -0.74 0.90
N GLN A 77 -3.88 -1.96 0.90
CA GLN A 77 -5.19 -2.18 0.29
C GLN A 77 -6.31 -1.35 0.95
N TRP A 78 -6.14 -0.93 2.21
CA TRP A 78 -7.17 -0.24 2.97
C TRP A 78 -7.05 1.26 2.82
N THR A 79 -5.84 1.80 2.89
CA THR A 79 -5.61 3.22 2.58
C THR A 79 -5.93 3.52 1.12
N ALA A 80 -5.59 2.63 0.18
CA ALA A 80 -6.03 2.75 -1.20
C ALA A 80 -7.56 2.79 -1.32
N ARG A 81 -8.25 1.83 -0.66
CA ARG A 81 -9.72 1.77 -0.69
C ARG A 81 -10.39 3.01 -0.11
N SER A 82 -9.84 3.52 0.99
CA SER A 82 -10.30 4.76 1.62
C SER A 82 -10.13 5.96 0.69
N MET A 83 -8.97 6.09 0.05
CA MET A 83 -8.72 7.19 -0.89
C MET A 83 -9.66 7.16 -2.09
N HIS A 84 -9.88 6.00 -2.67
CA HIS A 84 -10.87 5.84 -3.74
C HIS A 84 -12.27 6.30 -3.30
N ILE A 85 -12.74 5.91 -2.12
CA ILE A 85 -14.05 6.34 -1.61
C ILE A 85 -14.09 7.86 -1.42
N LEU A 86 -13.07 8.43 -0.76
CA LEU A 86 -13.04 9.84 -0.41
C LEU A 86 -12.87 10.76 -1.63
N SER A 87 -12.08 10.33 -2.60
CA SER A 87 -11.85 11.06 -3.85
C SER A 87 -12.94 10.82 -4.90
N GLY A 88 -13.78 9.81 -4.72
CA GLY A 88 -14.81 9.43 -5.68
C GLY A 88 -14.26 8.88 -7.01
N GLN A 89 -12.95 8.63 -7.13
CA GLN A 89 -12.32 8.11 -8.35
C GLN A 89 -11.70 6.74 -8.14
N GLY A 90 -11.84 5.85 -9.13
CA GLY A 90 -11.38 4.46 -9.05
C GLY A 90 -10.07 4.15 -9.76
N ARG A 91 -9.23 5.14 -10.06
CA ARG A 91 -8.06 5.01 -10.92
C ARG A 91 -6.74 4.95 -10.15
N CYS A 92 -6.54 5.84 -9.19
CA CYS A 92 -5.28 5.98 -8.47
C CYS A 92 -5.50 5.91 -6.95
N PRO A 93 -4.70 5.15 -6.18
CA PRO A 93 -3.61 4.30 -6.63
C PRO A 93 -4.12 2.97 -7.22
N ALA A 94 -3.40 2.42 -8.20
CA ALA A 94 -3.78 1.17 -8.85
C ALA A 94 -3.86 0.00 -7.86
N VAL A 95 -5.01 -0.67 -7.84
CA VAL A 95 -5.25 -1.88 -7.06
C VAL A 95 -5.79 -2.99 -7.95
N ARG A 96 -5.52 -4.23 -7.57
CA ARG A 96 -6.07 -5.42 -8.22
C ARG A 96 -6.51 -6.47 -7.23
N LYS A 97 -7.36 -7.37 -7.70
CA LYS A 97 -7.83 -8.51 -6.90
C LYS A 97 -6.66 -9.48 -6.64
N ASP A 98 -6.60 -10.02 -5.43
CA ASP A 98 -5.54 -10.94 -4.97
C ASP A 98 -6.11 -12.35 -4.75
N TYR A 99 -6.44 -13.02 -5.85
CA TYR A 99 -6.93 -14.39 -5.84
C TYR A 99 -6.03 -15.29 -6.68
N THR A 100 -5.79 -16.50 -6.17
CA THR A 100 -4.95 -17.50 -6.85
C THR A 100 -5.70 -18.26 -7.96
N SER A 101 -7.01 -18.07 -8.09
CA SER A 101 -7.83 -18.71 -9.13
C SER A 101 -9.11 -17.93 -9.41
N ALA A 102 -9.63 -18.06 -10.64
CA ALA A 102 -10.90 -17.46 -11.06
C ALA A 102 -12.07 -17.92 -10.17
N SER A 103 -12.11 -19.21 -9.79
CA SER A 103 -13.16 -19.74 -8.91
C SER A 103 -13.16 -19.09 -7.52
N LYS A 104 -11.98 -18.80 -6.94
CA LYS A 104 -11.90 -18.06 -5.68
C LYS A 104 -12.34 -16.60 -5.86
N ALA A 105 -11.94 -15.96 -6.95
CA ALA A 105 -12.36 -14.61 -7.25
C ALA A 105 -13.89 -14.49 -7.36
N LEU A 106 -14.54 -15.47 -7.99
CA LEU A 106 -16.00 -15.52 -8.10
C LEU A 106 -16.67 -15.70 -6.72
N ARG A 107 -16.16 -16.61 -5.90
CA ARG A 107 -16.70 -16.88 -4.55
C ARG A 107 -16.56 -15.69 -3.60
N HIS A 108 -15.51 -14.89 -3.76
CA HIS A 108 -15.19 -13.75 -2.89
C HIS A 108 -15.42 -12.40 -3.56
N ASN A 109 -16.42 -12.29 -4.43
CA ASN A 109 -16.70 -11.05 -5.16
C ASN A 109 -17.54 -10.03 -4.36
N ALA A 110 -18.06 -10.41 -3.18
CA ALA A 110 -18.80 -9.49 -2.32
C ALA A 110 -17.86 -8.42 -1.71
N PRO A 111 -18.27 -7.14 -1.61
CA PRO A 111 -17.40 -6.04 -1.18
C PRO A 111 -16.63 -6.29 0.14
N GLY A 112 -17.32 -6.88 1.13
CA GLY A 112 -16.73 -7.21 2.44
C GLY A 112 -15.77 -8.40 2.42
N MET A 113 -15.75 -9.19 1.33
CA MET A 113 -14.84 -10.32 1.13
C MET A 113 -13.79 -10.05 0.04
N LEU A 114 -13.80 -8.86 -0.56
CA LEU A 114 -12.81 -8.49 -1.56
C LEU A 114 -11.43 -8.43 -0.93
N ARG A 115 -10.53 -9.22 -1.48
CA ARG A 115 -9.11 -9.20 -1.16
C ARG A 115 -8.39 -8.47 -2.27
N LEU A 116 -7.84 -7.31 -1.94
CA LEU A 116 -7.09 -6.49 -2.88
C LEU A 116 -5.64 -6.42 -2.46
N ILE A 117 -4.78 -6.13 -3.43
CA ILE A 117 -3.45 -5.63 -3.17
C ILE A 117 -3.16 -4.42 -4.06
N VAL A 118 -2.23 -3.60 -3.60
CA VAL A 118 -1.65 -2.51 -4.39
C VAL A 118 -0.88 -3.13 -5.56
N ASP A 119 -1.21 -2.70 -6.77
CA ASP A 119 -0.68 -3.25 -8.01
C ASP A 119 0.78 -2.82 -8.22
N ASP A 120 1.56 -3.66 -8.89
CA ASP A 120 2.92 -3.33 -9.31
C ASP A 120 2.95 -2.22 -10.38
N LYS A 121 1.80 -1.91 -11.00
CA LYS A 121 1.61 -0.78 -11.91
C LYS A 121 1.63 0.59 -11.23
N VAL A 122 1.54 0.67 -9.90
CA VAL A 122 1.67 1.95 -9.19
C VAL A 122 3.07 2.49 -9.45
N SER A 123 3.14 3.66 -10.08
CA SER A 123 4.38 4.40 -10.32
C SER A 123 4.78 5.26 -9.11
N ALA A 124 6.00 5.79 -9.11
CA ALA A 124 6.37 6.79 -8.11
C ALA A 124 5.48 8.05 -8.17
N ALA A 125 5.00 8.44 -9.36
CA ALA A 125 4.06 9.54 -9.51
C ALA A 125 2.72 9.24 -8.83
N ASP A 126 2.15 8.05 -9.06
CA ASP A 126 0.92 7.61 -8.39
C ASP A 126 1.08 7.59 -6.86
N TYR A 127 2.25 7.17 -6.37
CA TYR A 127 2.55 7.16 -4.95
C TYR A 127 2.70 8.57 -4.36
N VAL A 128 3.35 9.47 -5.07
CA VAL A 128 3.45 10.88 -4.67
C VAL A 128 2.07 11.53 -4.65
N ASP A 129 1.24 11.28 -5.66
CA ASP A 129 -0.14 11.77 -5.71
C ASP A 129 -0.99 11.22 -4.55
N TYR A 130 -0.81 9.94 -4.21
CA TYR A 130 -1.40 9.38 -3.00
C TYR A 130 -0.95 10.13 -1.74
N CYS A 131 0.35 10.41 -1.60
CA CYS A 131 0.84 11.08 -0.41
C CYS A 131 0.35 12.54 -0.32
N ASN A 132 0.32 13.25 -1.43
CA ASN A 132 -0.22 14.62 -1.52
C ASN A 132 -1.71 14.66 -1.16
N GLN A 133 -2.47 13.61 -1.49
CA GLN A 133 -3.87 13.48 -1.07
C GLN A 133 -4.01 13.26 0.45
N VAL A 134 -3.11 12.48 1.07
CA VAL A 134 -3.05 12.36 2.54
C VAL A 134 -2.75 13.72 3.17
N ASP A 135 -1.75 14.43 2.64
CA ASP A 135 -1.36 15.77 3.12
C ASP A 135 -2.54 16.76 3.01
N SER A 136 -3.23 16.77 1.87
CA SER A 136 -4.41 17.63 1.65
C SER A 136 -5.56 17.30 2.59
N LEU A 137 -5.84 16.01 2.81
CA LEU A 137 -6.87 15.55 3.73
C LEU A 137 -6.52 15.94 5.18
N SER A 138 -5.25 15.80 5.55
CA SER A 138 -4.72 16.19 6.85
C SER A 138 -4.92 17.68 7.13
N MET A 139 -4.62 18.53 6.15
CA MET A 139 -4.87 19.98 6.25
C MET A 139 -6.36 20.27 6.46
N ASN A 140 -7.24 19.61 5.71
CA ASN A 140 -8.70 19.81 5.82
C ASN A 140 -9.27 19.33 7.16
N LEU A 141 -8.70 18.28 7.76
CA LEU A 141 -9.15 17.71 9.03
C LEU A 141 -8.49 18.37 10.25
N GLY A 142 -7.45 19.19 10.05
CA GLY A 142 -6.66 19.78 11.14
C GLY A 142 -5.89 18.75 11.96
N TRP A 143 -5.52 17.62 11.36
CA TRP A 143 -4.78 16.53 12.01
C TRP A 143 -3.39 16.38 11.41
N PRO A 144 -2.39 15.87 12.16
CA PRO A 144 -1.12 15.44 11.58
C PRO A 144 -1.33 14.40 10.48
N ALA A 145 -0.53 14.47 9.42
CA ALA A 145 -0.73 13.63 8.24
C ALA A 145 -0.52 12.13 8.50
N HIS A 146 0.44 11.75 9.35
CA HIS A 146 0.60 10.36 9.78
C HIS A 146 -0.63 9.82 10.53
N GLN A 147 -1.28 10.64 11.37
CA GLN A 147 -2.53 10.23 12.05
C GLN A 147 -3.69 10.14 11.07
N THR A 148 -3.70 11.00 10.05
CA THR A 148 -4.68 10.96 8.97
C THR A 148 -4.55 9.65 8.18
N GLU A 149 -3.33 9.27 7.79
CA GLU A 149 -3.03 7.96 7.18
C GLU A 149 -3.49 6.81 8.08
N GLU A 150 -3.18 6.85 9.38
CA GLU A 150 -3.57 5.80 10.31
C GLU A 150 -5.10 5.65 10.39
N ARG A 151 -5.83 6.77 10.33
CA ARG A 151 -7.30 6.78 10.32
C ARG A 151 -7.88 6.30 9.00
N LEU A 152 -7.19 6.47 7.87
CA LEU A 152 -7.61 5.92 6.59
C LEU A 152 -7.56 4.39 6.60
N PHE A 153 -6.54 3.78 7.23
CA PHE A 153 -6.50 2.32 7.42
C PHE A 153 -7.52 1.88 8.48
N SER A 154 -7.56 2.57 9.63
CA SER A 154 -8.40 2.33 10.81
C SER A 154 -8.27 0.91 11.42
N SER A 155 -8.75 0.70 12.64
CA SER A 155 -8.66 -0.60 13.29
C SER A 155 -9.59 -1.63 12.63
N GLY A 156 -8.98 -2.71 12.15
CA GLY A 156 -9.66 -3.90 11.65
C GLY A 156 -9.71 -5.03 12.68
N GLY A 157 -10.16 -6.22 12.26
CA GLY A 157 -10.20 -7.42 13.11
C GLY A 157 -11.58 -8.04 13.17
N ARG A 158 -11.88 -8.77 14.26
CA ARG A 158 -13.21 -9.40 14.47
C ARG A 158 -14.33 -8.36 14.55
N ALA A 159 -14.04 -7.19 15.13
CA ALA A 159 -14.94 -6.05 15.22
C ALA A 159 -14.25 -4.83 14.56
N PRO A 160 -14.44 -4.60 13.25
CA PRO A 160 -13.84 -3.46 12.57
C PRO A 160 -14.45 -2.15 13.08
N HIS A 161 -13.62 -1.11 13.20
CA HIS A 161 -14.09 0.24 13.47
C HIS A 161 -15.11 0.71 12.42
N PRO A 162 -16.07 1.61 12.74
CA PRO A 162 -17.11 2.03 11.80
C PRO A 162 -16.59 2.49 10.44
N TRP A 163 -15.52 3.29 10.41
CA TRP A 163 -14.87 3.69 9.15
C TRP A 163 -14.38 2.48 8.35
N ARG A 164 -13.71 1.53 9.01
CA ARG A 164 -13.23 0.32 8.33
C ARG A 164 -14.37 -0.51 7.76
N ASN A 165 -15.46 -0.65 8.50
CA ASN A 165 -16.66 -1.33 8.01
C ASN A 165 -17.28 -0.61 6.80
N GLN A 166 -17.32 0.73 6.83
CA GLN A 166 -17.76 1.53 5.70
C GLN A 166 -16.88 1.29 4.47
N VAL A 167 -15.55 1.34 4.62
CA VAL A 167 -14.61 1.09 3.52
C VAL A 167 -14.79 -0.31 2.92
N MET A 168 -15.03 -1.30 3.77
CA MET A 168 -15.29 -2.68 3.35
C MET A 168 -16.56 -2.83 2.53
N THR A 169 -17.64 -2.13 2.91
CA THR A 169 -18.98 -2.33 2.34
C THR A 169 -19.35 -1.35 1.23
N ALA A 170 -18.71 -0.18 1.18
CA ALA A 170 -18.98 0.88 0.20
C ALA A 170 -18.42 0.58 -1.21
N TRP A 171 -17.51 -0.38 -1.34
CA TRP A 171 -16.92 -0.83 -2.62
C TRP A 171 -17.90 -1.69 -3.43
N LYS A 172 -19.05 -1.12 -3.82
CA LYS A 172 -20.08 -1.77 -4.65
C LYS A 172 -19.78 -1.46 -6.14
N GLY A 173 -19.59 -2.48 -6.99
CA GLY A 173 -19.22 -2.34 -8.42
C GLY A 173 -20.30 -1.64 -9.26
N ALA A 174 -20.04 -0.94 -10.36
CA ALA A 174 -19.07 -1.20 -11.45
C ALA A 174 -18.10 -0.04 -11.79
N GLY A 175 -17.97 0.99 -10.94
CA GLY A 175 -17.14 2.17 -11.21
C GLY A 175 -15.67 2.08 -10.74
N TRP A 176 -15.32 1.07 -9.94
CA TRP A 176 -13.96 0.91 -9.39
C TRP A 176 -13.14 0.03 -10.32
N ASN A 177 -12.17 0.61 -11.02
CA ASN A 177 -11.32 -0.11 -11.96
C ASN A 177 -10.37 -1.02 -11.18
N PHE A 178 -10.68 -2.30 -11.12
CA PHE A 178 -9.68 -3.31 -10.79
C PHE A 178 -8.81 -3.47 -12.03
N TYR A 179 -7.54 -3.06 -11.94
CA TYR A 179 -6.61 -3.34 -13.04
C TYR A 179 -6.53 -4.87 -13.23
N PRO A 180 -6.57 -5.36 -14.48
CA PRO A 180 -6.44 -6.78 -14.77
C PRO A 180 -5.07 -7.32 -14.34
#